data_AF-A0A137SFC2-F1
#
_entry.id   AF-A0A137SFC2-F1
#
_cell.length_a   1.000
_cell.length_b   1.000
_cell.length_c   1.000
_cell.angle_alpha   90.00
_cell.angle_beta   90.00
_cell.angle_gamma   90.00
#
_symmetry.space_group_name_H-M   'P 1'
#
loop_
_entity.id
_entity.type
_entity.pdbx_description
1 polymer ?
#
loop_
_entity_poly.entity_id
_entity_poly.type
_entity_poly.pdbx_seq_one_letter_code
_entity_poly.pdbx_strand_id
1 'polypeptide(L)'
;MARADFYNPMSQFIVKATQPVVGPLRRVIPSLGGLDLASVVFAYAVACTMIYTLFGLQTGAVAPIQDVLILAAIKVVKQCFSLVFYVLILRAILSWVSQGNSPVENVLSQLSEPILTPIRRFIPAIGGLDLSMLVAILGLQFLQILIGDLTGLPF
;
A
#
# COMPACT_ATOMS: atom_id res chain seq x y z
N MET A 1 10.45 -8.64 3.61
CA MET A 1 10.21 -7.61 2.57
C MET A 1 10.00 -8.34 1.25
N ALA A 2 8.89 -8.11 0.56
CA ALA A 2 8.73 -8.56 -0.82
C ALA A 2 9.82 -7.88 -1.66
N ARG A 3 10.76 -8.66 -2.19
CA ARG A 3 11.72 -8.15 -3.19
C ARG A 3 11.07 -8.36 -4.55
N ALA A 4 10.22 -7.41 -4.94
CA ALA A 4 9.72 -7.41 -6.31
C ALA A 4 10.92 -7.26 -7.26
N ASP A 5 10.97 -8.08 -8.30
CA ASP A 5 12.05 -8.11 -9.26
C ASP A 5 12.13 -6.75 -9.97
N PHE A 6 13.26 -6.08 -9.78
CA PHE A 6 13.51 -4.75 -10.35
C PHE A 6 13.66 -4.81 -11.88
N TYR A 7 14.03 -5.96 -12.44
CA TYR A 7 14.16 -6.13 -13.89
C TYR A 7 12.82 -6.36 -14.59
N ASN A 8 11.73 -6.52 -13.84
CA ASN A 8 10.40 -6.62 -14.42
C ASN A 8 9.97 -5.30 -15.08
N PRO A 9 9.44 -5.32 -16.32
CA PRO A 9 8.95 -4.12 -17.02
C PRO A 9 7.96 -3.27 -16.20
N MET A 10 7.09 -3.88 -15.41
CA MET A 10 6.14 -3.16 -14.56
C MET A 10 6.81 -2.47 -13.39
N SER A 11 7.77 -3.13 -12.74
CA SER A 11 8.60 -2.51 -11.69
C SER A 11 9.35 -1.30 -12.24
N GLN A 12 9.92 -1.43 -13.44
CA GLN A 12 10.62 -0.33 -14.13
C GLN A 12 9.68 0.83 -14.46
N PHE A 13 8.47 0.54 -14.93
CA PHE A 13 7.46 1.57 -15.20
C PHE A 13 7.11 2.35 -13.92
N ILE A 14 6.79 1.67 -12.82
CA ILE A 14 6.44 2.31 -11.55
C ILE A 14 7.60 3.19 -11.05
N VAL A 15 8.83 2.67 -11.09
CA VAL A 15 10.02 3.42 -10.68
C VAL A 15 10.21 4.65 -11.56
N LYS A 16 10.16 4.52 -12.89
CA LYS A 16 10.32 5.65 -13.81
C LYS A 16 9.20 6.67 -13.68
N ALA A 17 7.96 6.23 -13.42
CA ALA A 17 6.81 7.12 -13.22
C ALA A 17 6.93 7.92 -11.90
N THR A 18 7.48 7.31 -10.86
CA THR A 18 7.62 7.95 -9.53
C THR A 18 8.92 8.74 -9.36
N GLN A 19 9.96 8.42 -10.14
CA GLN A 19 11.29 9.02 -10.06
C GLN A 19 11.34 10.55 -10.24
N PRO A 20 10.60 11.19 -11.16
CA PRO A 20 10.63 12.64 -11.31
C PRO A 20 10.28 13.39 -10.01
N VAL A 21 9.40 12.78 -9.20
CA VAL A 21 8.92 13.34 -7.96
C VAL A 21 9.80 12.93 -6.78
N VAL A 22 10.12 11.64 -6.65
CA VAL A 22 10.86 11.10 -5.50
C VAL A 22 12.38 11.29 -5.64
N GLY A 23 12.90 11.30 -6.85
CA GLY A 23 14.34 11.39 -7.16
C GLY A 23 15.02 12.63 -6.59
N PRO A 24 14.45 13.85 -6.71
CA PRO A 24 14.98 15.04 -6.07
C PRO A 24 15.06 14.91 -4.54
N LEU A 25 14.04 14.33 -3.90
CA LEU A 25 13.99 14.15 -2.45
C LEU A 25 15.04 13.15 -1.96
N ARG A 26 15.28 12.07 -2.73
CA ARG A 26 16.33 11.07 -2.44
C ARG A 26 17.74 11.65 -2.43
N ARG A 27 17.97 12.83 -3.03
CA ARG A 27 19.28 13.50 -2.95
C ARG A 27 19.58 14.04 -1.55
N VAL A 28 18.54 14.33 -0.78
CA VAL A 28 18.66 14.92 0.57
C VAL A 28 18.39 13.86 1.64
N ILE A 29 17.43 12.96 1.40
CA ILE A 29 16.96 11.99 2.37
C ILE A 29 17.50 10.59 2.01
N PRO A 30 18.38 10.00 2.84
CA PRO A 30 18.92 8.66 2.58
C PRO A 30 17.85 7.58 2.77
N SER A 31 18.04 6.40 2.16
CA SER A 31 17.23 5.22 2.47
C SER A 31 17.72 4.54 3.75
N LEU A 32 16.81 4.00 4.56
CA LEU A 32 17.14 3.32 5.82
C LEU A 32 16.51 1.92 5.84
N GLY A 33 17.32 0.89 6.10
CA GLY A 33 16.82 -0.47 6.32
C GLY A 33 16.03 -1.07 5.14
N GLY A 34 16.30 -0.64 3.90
CA GLY A 34 15.56 -1.08 2.71
C GLY A 34 14.24 -0.36 2.44
N LEU A 35 13.83 0.58 3.32
CA LEU A 35 12.73 1.50 3.06
C LEU A 35 13.22 2.77 2.36
N ASP A 36 12.46 3.21 1.36
CA ASP A 36 12.67 4.50 0.72
C ASP A 36 12.03 5.61 1.55
N LEU A 37 12.83 6.17 2.47
CA LEU A 37 12.38 7.28 3.32
C LEU A 37 11.94 8.50 2.53
N ALA A 38 12.52 8.75 1.35
CA ALA A 38 12.10 9.87 0.50
C ALA A 38 10.64 9.68 0.04
N SER A 39 10.24 8.46 -0.32
CA SER A 39 8.85 8.14 -0.65
C SER A 39 7.91 8.28 0.54
N VAL A 40 8.34 7.87 1.75
CA VAL A 40 7.54 7.99 2.98
C VAL A 40 7.33 9.45 3.35
N VAL A 41 8.40 10.25 3.35
CA VAL A 41 8.34 11.69 3.64
C VAL A 41 7.49 12.40 2.59
N PHE A 42 7.64 12.04 1.31
CA PHE A 42 6.81 12.57 0.24
C PHE A 42 5.32 12.27 0.47
N ALA A 43 4.97 11.00 0.73
CA ALA A 43 3.59 10.61 1.00
C ALA A 43 3.00 11.34 2.21
N TYR A 44 3.80 11.52 3.26
CA TYR A 44 3.41 12.26 4.46
C TYR A 44 3.18 13.75 4.18
N ALA A 45 4.05 14.40 3.40
CA ALA A 45 3.90 15.80 3.00
C ALA A 45 2.64 16.02 2.14
N VAL A 46 2.37 15.10 1.20
CA VAL A 46 1.14 15.10 0.39
C VAL A 46 -0.09 14.93 1.28
N ALA A 47 -0.06 14.01 2.25
CA ALA A 47 -1.14 13.81 3.20
C ALA A 47 -1.39 15.05 4.06
N CYS A 48 -0.35 15.70 4.59
CA CYS A 48 -0.46 16.94 5.36
C CYS A 48 -1.12 18.05 4.52
N THR A 49 -0.61 18.27 3.29
CA THR A 49 -1.13 19.29 2.38
C THR A 49 -2.60 19.05 2.05
N MET A 50 -2.94 17.79 1.76
CA MET A 50 -4.32 17.39 1.48
C MET A 50 -5.24 17.62 2.69
N ILE A 51 -4.83 17.24 3.90
CA ILE A 51 -5.66 17.41 5.10
C ILE A 51 -5.83 18.89 5.44
N TYR A 52 -4.74 19.67 5.38
CA TYR A 52 -4.77 21.10 5.66
C TYR A 52 -5.70 21.85 4.70
N THR A 53 -5.58 21.58 3.39
CA THR A 53 -6.43 22.21 2.36
C THR A 53 -7.90 21.80 2.52
N LEU A 54 -8.19 20.53 2.76
CA LEU A 54 -9.56 20.06 2.97
C LEU A 54 -10.22 20.67 4.21
N PHE A 55 -9.49 20.78 5.32
CA PHE A 55 -10.00 21.43 6.54
C PHE A 55 -10.36 22.89 6.28
N GLY A 56 -9.46 23.63 5.62
CA GLY A 56 -9.70 25.04 5.28
C GLY A 56 -10.89 25.23 4.34
N LEU A 57 -11.08 24.32 3.37
CA LEU A 57 -12.23 24.38 2.47
C LEU A 57 -13.57 24.09 3.18
N GLN A 58 -13.58 23.21 4.18
CA GLN A 58 -14.81 22.83 4.89
C GLN A 58 -15.20 23.83 5.99
N THR A 59 -14.21 24.38 6.69
CA THR A 59 -14.44 25.21 7.89
C THR A 59 -14.20 26.69 7.66
N GLY A 60 -13.48 27.06 6.60
CA GLY A 60 -12.97 28.42 6.38
C GLY A 60 -11.84 28.83 7.34
N ALA A 61 -11.38 27.92 8.21
CA ALA A 61 -10.39 28.19 9.24
C ALA A 61 -9.03 27.53 8.94
N VAL A 62 -8.01 27.96 9.69
CA VAL A 62 -6.68 27.33 9.64
C VAL A 62 -6.72 26.06 10.48
N ALA A 63 -6.29 24.94 9.89
CA ALA A 63 -6.23 23.65 10.58
C ALA A 63 -5.18 23.69 11.72
N PRO A 64 -5.50 23.15 12.90
CA PRO A 64 -4.50 22.95 13.94
C PRO A 64 -3.37 22.05 13.42
N ILE A 65 -2.13 22.55 13.48
CA ILE A 65 -0.97 21.86 12.89
C ILE A 65 -0.78 20.48 13.52
N GLN A 66 -0.99 20.36 14.83
CA GLN A 66 -0.87 19.10 15.55
C GLN A 66 -1.81 18.01 14.99
N ASP A 67 -3.06 18.36 14.72
CA ASP A 67 -4.05 17.41 14.18
C ASP A 67 -3.69 17.00 12.75
N VAL A 68 -3.23 17.95 11.93
CA VAL A 68 -2.77 17.65 10.57
C VAL A 68 -1.61 16.65 10.59
N LEU A 69 -0.62 16.86 11.46
CA LEU A 69 0.54 15.99 11.55
C LEU A 69 0.19 14.56 11.99
N ILE A 70 -0.71 14.42 12.98
CA ILE A 70 -1.14 13.12 13.50
C ILE A 70 -2.00 12.40 12.45
N LEU A 71 -3.02 13.07 11.90
CA LEU A 71 -3.93 12.48 10.92
C LEU A 71 -3.22 12.13 9.61
N ALA A 72 -2.22 12.90 9.19
CA ALA A 72 -1.41 12.57 8.02
C ALA A 72 -0.62 11.27 8.22
N ALA A 73 -0.06 11.04 9.41
CA ALA A 73 0.70 9.82 9.70
C ALA A 73 -0.22 8.60 9.62
N ILE A 74 -1.38 8.71 10.26
CA ILE A 74 -2.43 7.71 10.25
C ILE A 74 -2.91 7.43 8.82
N LYS A 75 -3.12 8.47 8.02
CA LYS A 75 -3.52 8.36 6.62
C LYS A 75 -2.49 7.63 5.77
N VAL A 76 -1.19 7.89 5.95
CA VAL A 76 -0.14 7.17 5.23
C VAL A 76 -0.15 5.69 5.58
N VAL A 77 -0.29 5.36 6.87
CA VAL A 77 -0.40 3.97 7.33
C VAL A 77 -1.64 3.29 6.72
N LYS A 78 -2.81 3.94 6.80
CA LYS A 78 -4.04 3.48 6.15
C LYS A 78 -3.83 3.21 4.66
N GLN A 79 -3.18 4.14 3.96
CA GLN A 79 -2.91 4.00 2.53
C GLN A 79 -2.02 2.78 2.23
N CYS A 80 -1.07 2.44 3.11
CA CYS A 80 -0.30 1.20 2.97
C CYS A 80 -1.20 -0.04 3.03
N PHE A 81 -2.13 -0.11 3.98
CA PHE A 81 -3.12 -1.19 4.04
C PHE A 81 -3.99 -1.25 2.78
N SER A 82 -4.48 -0.10 2.31
CA SER A 82 -5.27 -0.02 1.08
C SER A 82 -4.48 -0.47 -0.15
N LEU A 83 -3.19 -0.11 -0.26
CA LEU A 83 -2.34 -0.57 -1.37
C LEU A 83 -2.20 -2.10 -1.37
N VAL A 84 -1.97 -2.71 -0.20
CA VAL A 84 -1.92 -4.17 -0.07
C VAL A 84 -3.25 -4.80 -0.46
N PHE A 85 -4.37 -4.21 -0.01
CA PHE A 85 -5.71 -4.66 -0.39
C PHE A 85 -5.88 -4.67 -1.91
N TYR A 86 -5.56 -3.58 -2.60
CA TYR A 86 -5.67 -3.51 -4.05
C TYR A 86 -4.74 -4.47 -4.78
N VAL A 87 -3.52 -4.69 -4.28
CA VAL A 87 -2.59 -5.70 -4.83
C VAL A 87 -3.21 -7.11 -4.75
N LEU A 88 -3.81 -7.46 -3.61
CA LEU A 88 -4.46 -8.76 -3.41
C LEU A 88 -5.70 -8.91 -4.32
N ILE A 89 -6.51 -7.87 -4.45
CA ILE A 89 -7.68 -7.87 -5.34
C ILE A 89 -7.26 -8.03 -6.80
N LEU A 90 -6.28 -7.25 -7.27
CA LEU A 90 -5.76 -7.36 -8.63
C LEU A 90 -5.21 -8.75 -8.92
N ARG A 91 -4.51 -9.36 -7.96
CA ARG A 91 -4.01 -10.73 -8.09
C ARG A 91 -5.15 -11.75 -8.16
N ALA A 92 -6.18 -11.63 -7.32
CA ALA A 92 -7.33 -12.51 -7.36
C ALA A 92 -8.05 -12.44 -8.72
N ILE A 93 -8.26 -11.24 -9.24
CA ILE A 93 -8.85 -11.04 -10.57
C ILE A 93 -7.98 -11.67 -11.66
N LEU A 94 -6.67 -11.41 -11.65
CA LEU A 94 -5.75 -11.96 -12.65
C LEU A 94 -5.65 -13.49 -12.59
N SER A 95 -5.85 -14.11 -11.42
CA SER A 95 -5.86 -15.58 -11.31
C SER A 95 -6.98 -16.26 -12.09
N TRP A 96 -8.06 -15.52 -12.40
CA TRP A 96 -9.16 -16.01 -13.25
C TRP A 96 -8.98 -15.66 -14.73
N VAL A 97 -8.30 -14.55 -15.03
CA VAL A 97 -8.19 -14.00 -16.38
C VAL A 97 -6.91 -14.43 -17.10
N SER A 98 -5.81 -14.59 -16.36
CA SER A 98 -4.46 -14.83 -16.88
C SER A 98 -4.07 -16.30 -16.81
N GLN A 99 -3.32 -16.78 -17.81
CA GLN A 99 -2.76 -18.14 -17.85
C GLN A 99 -1.35 -18.23 -17.24
N GLY A 100 -0.93 -17.25 -16.41
CA GLY A 100 0.27 -17.37 -15.56
C GLY A 100 1.59 -16.77 -16.08
N ASN A 101 1.58 -15.98 -17.17
CA ASN A 101 2.83 -15.53 -17.84
C ASN A 101 2.94 -14.01 -18.06
N SER A 102 2.17 -13.19 -17.33
CA SER A 102 2.25 -11.73 -17.50
C SER A 102 3.29 -11.07 -16.58
N PRO A 103 4.01 -10.02 -17.03
CA PRO A 103 4.93 -9.26 -16.17
C PRO A 103 4.24 -8.67 -14.92
N VAL A 104 2.98 -8.25 -15.05
CA VAL A 104 2.16 -7.71 -13.95
C VAL A 104 1.92 -8.76 -12.87
N GLU A 105 1.54 -9.96 -13.28
CA GLU A 105 1.25 -11.08 -12.39
C GLU A 105 2.48 -11.51 -11.58
N ASN A 106 3.67 -11.50 -12.18
CA ASN A 106 4.92 -11.77 -11.49
C ASN A 106 5.17 -10.78 -10.35
N VAL A 107 4.98 -9.48 -10.59
CA VAL A 107 5.15 -8.44 -9.55
C VAL A 107 4.10 -8.60 -8.46
N LEU A 108 2.83 -8.79 -8.83
CA LEU A 108 1.74 -8.96 -7.85
C LEU A 108 1.92 -10.22 -7.01
N SER A 109 2.40 -11.32 -7.60
CA SER A 109 2.74 -12.54 -6.87
C SER A 109 3.81 -12.26 -5.83
N GLN A 110 4.94 -11.65 -6.24
CA GLN A 110 6.05 -11.33 -5.33
C GLN A 110 5.64 -10.38 -4.20
N LEU A 111 4.79 -9.39 -4.49
CA LEU A 111 4.29 -8.44 -3.50
C LEU A 111 3.36 -9.08 -2.46
N SER A 112 2.51 -10.03 -2.89
CA SER A 112 1.51 -10.66 -2.03
C SER A 112 2.01 -11.93 -1.33
N GLU A 113 3.06 -12.56 -1.85
CA GLU A 113 3.60 -13.83 -1.33
C GLU A 113 3.96 -13.78 0.17
N PRO A 114 4.64 -12.74 0.71
CA PRO A 114 4.92 -12.69 2.15
C PRO A 114 3.67 -12.72 3.05
N ILE A 115 2.53 -12.27 2.52
CA ILE A 115 1.24 -12.25 3.23
C ILE A 115 0.53 -13.58 3.05
N LEU A 116 0.55 -14.16 1.84
CA LEU A 116 -0.18 -15.39 1.55
C LEU A 116 0.54 -16.66 2.03
N THR A 117 1.87 -16.72 1.99
CA THR A 117 2.64 -17.90 2.43
C THR A 117 2.25 -18.39 3.83
N PRO A 118 2.14 -17.54 4.88
CA PRO A 118 1.71 -18.02 6.20
C PRO A 118 0.25 -18.51 6.20
N ILE A 119 -0.64 -17.90 5.42
CA ILE A 119 -2.07 -18.28 5.37
C ILE A 119 -2.23 -19.63 4.65
N ARG A 120 -1.48 -19.84 3.56
CA ARG A 120 -1.48 -21.11 2.79
C ARG A 120 -1.02 -22.32 3.60
N ARG A 121 -0.32 -22.12 4.72
CA ARG A 121 0.03 -23.21 5.65
C ARG A 121 -1.20 -23.79 6.36
N PHE A 122 -2.26 -23.02 6.52
CA PHE A 122 -3.50 -23.45 7.17
C PHE A 122 -4.61 -23.79 6.17
N ILE A 123 -4.68 -23.05 5.06
CA ILE A 123 -5.74 -23.21 4.06
C ILE A 123 -5.07 -23.43 2.69
N PRO A 124 -4.83 -24.69 2.28
CA PRO A 124 -4.26 -25.00 0.98
C PRO A 124 -5.22 -24.64 -0.15
N ALA A 125 -4.69 -24.50 -1.37
CA ALA A 125 -5.51 -24.25 -2.55
C ALA A 125 -6.44 -25.45 -2.82
N ILE A 126 -7.72 -25.18 -3.09
CA ILE A 126 -8.73 -26.20 -3.39
C ILE A 126 -9.19 -25.98 -4.82
N GLY A 127 -9.04 -26.99 -5.69
CA GLY A 127 -9.52 -26.93 -7.06
C GLY A 127 -8.82 -25.89 -7.96
N GLY A 128 -7.55 -25.59 -7.69
CA GLY A 128 -6.78 -24.58 -8.45
C GLY A 128 -7.08 -23.13 -8.07
N LEU A 129 -8.05 -22.88 -7.18
CA LEU A 129 -8.33 -21.56 -6.63
C LEU A 129 -7.55 -21.32 -5.34
N ASP A 130 -6.87 -20.17 -5.28
CA ASP A 130 -6.12 -19.77 -4.10
C ASP A 130 -7.01 -19.08 -3.06
N LEU A 131 -7.70 -19.89 -2.24
CA LEU A 131 -8.55 -19.42 -1.15
C LEU A 131 -7.79 -18.57 -0.12
N SER A 132 -6.46 -18.68 -0.05
CA SER A 132 -5.65 -17.86 0.85
C SER A 132 -5.76 -16.36 0.51
N MET A 133 -6.00 -16.01 -0.76
CA MET A 133 -6.22 -14.62 -1.18
C MET A 133 -7.47 -14.03 -0.55
N LEU A 134 -8.59 -14.78 -0.58
CA LEU A 134 -9.85 -14.37 0.02
C LEU A 134 -9.69 -14.13 1.52
N VAL A 135 -9.04 -15.07 2.21
CA VAL A 135 -8.80 -14.98 3.65
C VAL A 135 -7.89 -13.80 3.99
N ALA A 136 -6.85 -13.55 3.19
CA ALA A 136 -5.98 -12.39 3.36
C ALA A 136 -6.75 -11.07 3.20
N ILE A 137 -7.62 -10.97 2.18
CA ILE A 137 -8.45 -9.80 1.92
C ILE A 137 -9.41 -9.55 3.09
N LEU A 138 -10.12 -10.58 3.54
CA LEU A 138 -11.06 -10.48 4.65
C LEU A 138 -10.35 -10.13 5.97
N GLY A 139 -9.21 -10.76 6.26
CA GLY A 139 -8.40 -10.45 7.44
C GLY A 139 -7.87 -9.02 7.42
N LEU A 140 -7.46 -8.53 6.25
CA LEU A 140 -6.99 -7.16 6.08
C LEU A 140 -8.11 -6.12 6.26
N GLN A 141 -9.32 -6.40 5.77
CA GLN A 141 -10.49 -5.55 6.00
C GLN A 141 -10.91 -5.56 7.46
N PHE A 142 -10.97 -6.74 8.09
CA PHE A 142 -11.26 -6.87 9.50
C PHE A 142 -10.28 -6.06 10.35
N LEU A 143 -8.98 -6.13 10.04
CA LEU A 143 -7.96 -5.35 10.73
C LEU A 143 -8.16 -3.83 10.56
N GLN A 144 -8.48 -3.36 9.34
CA GLN A 144 -8.76 -1.94 9.10
C GLN A 144 -9.97 -1.45 9.92
N ILE A 145 -11.07 -2.21 9.92
CA ILE A 145 -12.26 -1.90 10.70
C ILE A 145 -11.93 -1.89 12.20
N LEU A 146 -11.28 -2.94 12.70
CA LEU A 146 -10.90 -3.06 14.11
C LEU A 146 -10.02 -1.90 14.57
N ILE A 147 -9.01 -1.52 13.78
CA ILE A 147 -8.15 -0.37 14.10
C ILE A 147 -8.97 0.92 14.10
N GLY A 148 -9.86 1.09 13.12
CA GLY A 148 -10.73 2.26 13.05
C GLY A 148 -11.62 2.41 14.28
N ASP A 149 -12.27 1.32 14.68
CA ASP A 149 -13.15 1.28 15.85
C ASP A 149 -12.37 1.53 17.15
N LEU A 150 -11.18 0.93 17.30
CA LEU A 150 -10.34 1.11 18.49
C LEU A 150 -9.77 2.52 18.62
N THR A 151 -9.50 3.19 17.49
CA THR A 151 -8.90 4.53 17.49
C THR A 151 -9.94 5.65 17.37
N GLY A 152 -11.19 5.32 17.03
CA GLY A 152 -12.23 6.29 16.71
C GLY A 152 -11.96 7.07 15.42
N LEU A 153 -11.05 6.58 14.57
CA LEU A 153 -10.63 7.24 13.33
C LEU A 153 -11.04 6.41 12.12
N PRO A 154 -11.39 7.04 10.99
CA PRO A 154 -11.79 6.30 9.79
C PRO A 154 -10.58 5.60 9.16
N PHE A 155 -10.41 4.32 9.44
CA PHE A 155 -9.42 3.42 8.82
C PHE A 155 -9.91 2.69 7.59
#